data_AF-A0A9D4JCG3-F1
#
_entry.id   AF-A0A9D4JCG3-F1
#
_cell.length_a   1.000
_cell.length_b   1.000
_cell.length_c   1.000
_cell.angle_alpha   90.00
_cell.angle_beta   90.00
_cell.angle_gamma   90.00
#
_symmetry.space_group_name_H-M   'P 1'
#
loop_
_entity.id
_entity.type
_entity.pdbx_description
1 polymer ?
#
loop_
_entity_poly.entity_id
_entity_poly.type
_entity_poly.pdbx_seq_one_letter_code
_entity_poly.pdbx_strand_id
1 'polypeptide(L)'
;MLSKTLSTNIKPFIAGFCTCAFLFYVLTMALQNKPDSVYRSTNPIWNSDLIGWQADMTVSSDITAKSAGTKNDTDTVSDRIRKVLIHGNGNYNLHPDLRKRDSFSQYGQDKYLTNLFGSKRNGFFVEIGAYDGQSLSNTLLFEMKNNWTGLLIEANPHMFSLIASVNRNCYAINCCLGYTNTSLTFTLAGVLSSADAVITAQHRNRINSERINFKNDKTYNKTVTVQCYSLLDVLVVIGTKKVDYFSLDVEGAELYILEAIDWNQIDIDVFTIETDQHRDKIMSFMKDHGYKWLTHLQGDDIFSKRRD
;
A
#
# COMPACT_ATOMS: atom_id res chain seq x y z
N MET A 1 43.28 50.64 40.91
CA MET A 1 43.78 51.94 40.39
C MET A 1 43.90 51.84 38.88
N LEU A 2 43.40 52.88 38.19
CA LEU A 2 43.42 53.12 36.73
C LEU A 2 44.87 53.07 36.17
N SER A 3 45.17 52.81 34.89
CA SER A 3 44.76 53.54 33.67
C SER A 3 45.14 52.75 32.40
N LYS A 4 44.31 52.67 31.33
CA LYS A 4 44.35 53.41 30.04
C LYS A 4 45.68 53.27 29.23
N THR A 5 45.80 53.08 27.90
CA THR A 5 44.92 53.15 26.71
C THR A 5 45.72 52.83 25.41
N LEU A 6 45.02 52.40 24.34
CA LEU A 6 45.19 52.66 22.87
C LEU A 6 46.54 52.33 22.15
N SER A 7 46.58 51.40 21.18
CA SER A 7 46.23 51.52 19.73
C SER A 7 47.37 52.03 18.83
N THR A 8 47.75 51.25 17.80
CA THR A 8 47.75 51.67 16.37
C THR A 8 48.19 50.54 15.43
N ASN A 9 47.47 50.42 14.32
CA ASN A 9 47.72 49.61 13.13
C ASN A 9 48.97 50.06 12.33
N ILE A 10 49.49 49.18 11.46
CA ILE A 10 49.70 49.38 9.98
C ILE A 10 50.84 48.46 9.45
N LYS A 11 50.49 47.52 8.55
CA LYS A 11 51.31 46.84 7.51
C LYS A 11 51.72 47.86 6.43
N PRO A 12 52.78 47.74 5.58
CA PRO A 12 52.98 46.57 4.66
C PRO A 12 54.42 46.34 4.10
N PHE A 13 54.62 45.22 3.36
CA PHE A 13 55.48 45.02 2.14
C PHE A 13 55.68 43.50 1.94
N ILE A 14 55.08 42.83 0.93
CA ILE A 14 55.40 42.71 -0.52
C ILE A 14 56.68 41.91 -0.82
N ALA A 15 56.53 40.69 -1.36
CA ALA A 15 56.95 40.30 -2.73
C ALA A 15 57.04 38.76 -2.88
N GLY A 16 56.49 38.22 -3.98
CA GLY A 16 56.76 36.84 -4.41
C GLY A 16 55.74 36.24 -5.39
N PHE A 17 55.84 36.64 -6.67
CA PHE A 17 55.53 35.94 -7.94
C PHE A 17 54.49 34.78 -7.94
N CYS A 18 53.35 34.90 -8.64
CA CYS A 18 53.12 34.74 -10.09
C CYS A 18 53.28 33.29 -10.60
N THR A 19 52.16 32.58 -10.84
CA THR A 19 51.68 32.07 -12.15
C THR A 19 50.52 31.08 -11.95
N CYS A 20 49.42 31.29 -12.66
CA CYS A 20 48.38 30.29 -12.91
C CYS A 20 48.93 29.19 -13.84
N ALA A 21 48.70 27.91 -13.50
CA ALA A 21 48.11 26.90 -14.38
C ALA A 21 48.29 25.49 -13.78
N PHE A 22 47.18 24.75 -13.74
CA PHE A 22 47.06 23.31 -14.02
C PHE A 22 48.08 22.32 -13.43
N LEU A 23 47.52 21.35 -12.69
CA LEU A 23 47.96 19.98 -12.37
C LEU A 23 48.12 19.70 -10.86
N PHE A 24 47.52 18.57 -10.46
CA PHE A 24 47.65 17.85 -9.18
C PHE A 24 46.86 18.35 -7.96
N TYR A 25 45.54 18.06 -7.95
CA TYR A 25 44.92 17.33 -6.82
C TYR A 25 43.63 16.60 -7.25
N VAL A 26 43.79 15.65 -8.19
CA VAL A 26 42.90 14.49 -8.33
C VAL A 26 43.72 13.31 -7.85
N LEU A 27 43.76 13.04 -6.54
CA LEU A 27 44.14 11.74 -5.99
C LEU A 27 43.93 11.66 -4.46
N THR A 28 42.67 11.69 -4.01
CA THR A 28 42.24 10.88 -2.85
C THR A 28 40.73 10.70 -2.96
N MET A 29 40.31 9.43 -3.03
CA MET A 29 38.94 8.91 -3.16
C MET A 29 38.40 8.67 -4.59
N ALA A 30 39.23 8.14 -5.48
CA ALA A 30 38.76 7.42 -6.67
C ALA A 30 39.65 6.20 -6.95
N LEU A 31 39.51 5.13 -6.16
CA LEU A 31 39.89 3.76 -6.53
C LEU A 31 39.11 2.75 -5.68
N GLN A 32 37.78 2.73 -5.82
CA GLN A 32 36.99 1.49 -5.77
C GLN A 32 35.81 1.62 -6.74
N ASN A 33 36.12 1.78 -8.03
CA ASN A 33 35.17 1.45 -9.09
C ASN A 33 35.06 -0.08 -9.16
N LYS A 34 33.98 -0.63 -8.62
CA LYS A 34 33.33 -1.82 -9.17
C LYS A 34 31.92 -1.40 -9.60
N PRO A 35 31.49 -1.79 -10.81
CA PRO A 35 30.25 -1.31 -11.42
C PRO A 35 29.04 -1.80 -10.62
N ASP A 36 27.98 -1.00 -10.68
CA ASP A 36 26.63 -1.22 -10.17
C ASP A 36 26.26 -2.71 -10.04
N SER A 37 26.53 -3.28 -8.87
CA SER A 37 25.86 -4.50 -8.45
C SER A 37 24.49 -4.08 -7.97
N VAL A 38 23.53 -4.17 -8.89
CA VAL A 38 22.12 -4.46 -8.61
C VAL A 38 22.03 -5.15 -7.26
N TYR A 39 21.53 -4.45 -6.24
CA TYR A 39 21.00 -5.09 -5.05
C TYR A 39 19.77 -5.87 -5.53
N ARG A 40 20.01 -7.05 -6.12
CA ARG A 40 19.01 -8.09 -6.20
C ARG A 40 18.78 -8.46 -4.74
N SER A 41 17.81 -7.80 -4.12
CA SER A 41 17.19 -8.35 -2.94
C SER A 41 16.65 -9.70 -3.40
N THR A 42 17.36 -10.77 -3.07
CA THR A 42 16.77 -12.11 -3.04
C THR A 42 15.84 -12.12 -1.83
N ASN A 43 14.78 -11.32 -1.91
CA ASN A 43 13.67 -11.38 -0.98
C ASN A 43 12.89 -12.63 -1.43
N PRO A 44 12.82 -13.71 -0.63
CA PRO A 44 12.22 -14.98 -1.02
C PRO A 44 10.70 -14.87 -1.30
N ILE A 45 10.14 -13.67 -1.13
CA ILE A 45 8.79 -13.28 -1.49
C ILE A 45 8.53 -13.44 -3.01
N TRP A 46 9.52 -13.18 -3.86
CA TRP A 46 9.40 -13.30 -5.31
C TRP A 46 9.75 -14.70 -5.84
N ASN A 47 9.79 -15.70 -4.97
CA ASN A 47 9.91 -17.07 -5.46
C ASN A 47 8.62 -17.40 -6.23
N SER A 48 8.76 -17.84 -7.47
CA SER A 48 7.65 -18.10 -8.41
C SER A 48 6.56 -19.03 -7.87
N ASP A 49 6.86 -19.75 -6.79
CA ASP A 49 5.97 -20.72 -6.15
C ASP A 49 4.88 -20.06 -5.29
N LEU A 50 5.11 -18.86 -4.74
CA LEU A 50 4.08 -18.10 -3.99
C LEU A 50 3.17 -17.27 -4.91
N ILE A 51 3.72 -16.75 -6.01
CA ILE A 51 2.98 -16.00 -7.04
C ILE A 51 2.11 -16.93 -7.88
N GLY A 52 2.46 -18.22 -7.92
CA GLY A 52 1.83 -19.24 -8.76
C GLY A 52 0.96 -20.24 -8.02
N TRP A 53 0.65 -20.06 -6.73
CA TRP A 53 -0.23 -20.98 -6.01
C TRP A 53 -1.68 -20.80 -6.45
N GLN A 54 -2.01 -21.39 -7.60
CA GLN A 54 -3.37 -21.79 -7.92
C GLN A 54 -3.63 -23.06 -7.12
N ALA A 55 -4.44 -22.96 -6.06
CA ALA A 55 -5.24 -24.11 -5.71
C ALA A 55 -5.94 -24.58 -6.99
N ASP A 56 -5.92 -25.88 -7.27
CA ASP A 56 -6.77 -26.53 -8.28
C ASP A 56 -8.24 -26.31 -7.87
N MET A 57 -8.71 -25.08 -8.02
CA MET A 57 -10.09 -24.72 -7.95
C MET A 57 -10.54 -24.81 -9.41
N THR A 58 -11.24 -25.89 -9.71
CA THR A 58 -12.27 -25.87 -10.74
C THR A 58 -13.15 -24.67 -10.45
N VAL A 59 -12.82 -23.53 -11.06
CA VAL A 59 -13.71 -22.38 -11.15
C VAL A 59 -14.94 -22.94 -11.86
N SER A 60 -15.99 -23.23 -11.09
CA SER A 60 -17.30 -23.46 -11.66
C SER A 60 -17.54 -22.26 -12.58
N SER A 61 -17.75 -22.56 -13.85
CA SER A 61 -17.99 -21.61 -14.93
C SER A 61 -19.29 -20.81 -14.77
N ASP A 62 -19.87 -20.77 -13.57
CA ASP A 62 -21.19 -20.20 -13.30
C ASP A 62 -21.16 -18.77 -12.75
N ILE A 63 -20.00 -18.13 -12.63
CA ILE A 63 -19.93 -16.66 -12.56
C ILE A 63 -19.94 -16.10 -13.98
N THR A 64 -20.98 -16.44 -14.73
CA THR A 64 -21.37 -15.62 -15.88
C THR A 64 -22.01 -14.37 -15.32
N ALA A 65 -21.42 -13.22 -15.63
CA ALA A 65 -22.07 -11.92 -15.45
C ALA A 65 -23.43 -11.98 -16.16
N LYS A 66 -24.50 -12.24 -15.41
CA LYS A 66 -25.85 -11.99 -15.91
C LYS A 66 -25.94 -10.50 -16.12
N SER A 67 -25.88 -10.07 -17.38
CA SER A 67 -26.37 -8.76 -17.79
C SER A 67 -27.83 -8.68 -17.37
N ALA A 68 -28.10 -8.09 -16.21
CA ALA A 68 -29.44 -7.84 -15.75
C ALA A 68 -29.99 -6.68 -16.59
N GLY A 69 -30.69 -7.03 -17.68
CA GLY A 69 -31.61 -6.13 -18.34
C GLY A 69 -32.73 -5.73 -17.38
N THR A 70 -32.93 -4.41 -17.27
CA THR A 70 -34.17 -3.70 -16.92
C THR A 70 -35.16 -4.45 -16.02
N LYS A 71 -34.92 -4.39 -14.71
CA LYS A 71 -35.96 -4.31 -13.69
C LYS A 71 -35.62 -3.11 -12.80
N ASN A 72 -36.62 -2.33 -12.40
CA ASN A 72 -36.45 -1.20 -11.47
C ASN A 72 -35.55 -1.63 -10.31
N ASP A 73 -34.29 -1.17 -10.29
CA ASP A 73 -33.32 -1.55 -9.26
C ASP A 73 -33.64 -0.72 -8.01
N THR A 74 -34.50 -1.26 -7.16
CA THR A 74 -34.93 -0.65 -5.89
C THR A 74 -33.92 -0.87 -4.77
N ASP A 75 -32.82 -1.58 -5.02
CA ASP A 75 -31.83 -1.87 -3.99
C ASP A 75 -31.16 -0.58 -3.50
N THR A 76 -31.05 -0.45 -2.17
CA THR A 76 -30.21 0.61 -1.60
C THR A 76 -28.73 0.28 -1.82
N VAL A 77 -27.84 1.27 -1.64
CA VAL A 77 -26.39 1.04 -1.66
C VAL A 77 -26.00 -0.03 -0.64
N SER A 78 -26.58 0.04 0.56
CA SER A 78 -26.34 -0.94 1.62
C SER A 78 -26.79 -2.34 1.23
N ASP A 79 -27.90 -2.49 0.50
CA ASP A 79 -28.36 -3.81 0.03
C ASP A 79 -27.41 -4.40 -1.01
N ARG A 80 -26.89 -3.57 -1.92
CA ARG A 80 -25.88 -4.00 -2.89
C ARG A 80 -24.59 -4.43 -2.20
N ILE A 81 -24.11 -3.66 -1.22
CA ILE A 81 -22.90 -4.01 -0.44
C ILE A 81 -23.11 -5.34 0.31
N ARG A 82 -24.24 -5.52 1.00
CA ARG A 82 -24.53 -6.77 1.75
C ARG A 82 -24.53 -8.02 0.87
N LYS A 83 -24.85 -7.89 -0.43
CA LYS A 83 -24.84 -9.02 -1.37
C LYS A 83 -23.43 -9.49 -1.74
N VAL A 84 -22.44 -8.61 -1.66
CA VAL A 84 -21.05 -8.90 -2.08
C VAL A 84 -20.04 -8.91 -0.93
N LEU A 85 -20.44 -8.41 0.24
CA LEU A 85 -19.64 -8.45 1.47
C LEU A 85 -19.68 -9.87 2.05
N ILE A 86 -18.51 -10.49 2.19
CA ILE A 86 -18.36 -11.77 2.88
C ILE A 86 -17.68 -11.54 4.23
N HIS A 87 -17.88 -12.48 5.16
CA HIS A 87 -17.19 -12.50 6.45
C HIS A 87 -16.71 -13.92 6.72
N GLY A 88 -15.39 -14.12 6.75
CA GLY A 88 -14.82 -15.42 7.10
C GLY A 88 -14.87 -15.66 8.60
N ASN A 89 -14.64 -16.91 9.01
CA ASN A 89 -14.79 -17.32 10.42
C ASN A 89 -13.47 -17.61 11.13
N GLY A 90 -12.33 -17.37 10.48
CA GLY A 90 -11.01 -17.63 11.06
C GLY A 90 -10.60 -19.10 11.06
N ASN A 91 -11.31 -19.99 10.37
CA ASN A 91 -10.79 -21.32 10.04
C ASN A 91 -9.82 -21.18 8.86
N TYR A 92 -8.63 -20.63 9.15
CA TYR A 92 -7.64 -20.22 8.17
C TYR A 92 -7.17 -21.35 7.26
N ASN A 93 -7.26 -21.14 5.95
CA ASN A 93 -6.67 -22.00 4.91
C ASN A 93 -5.37 -21.40 4.36
N LEU A 94 -4.48 -20.95 5.25
CA LEU A 94 -3.22 -20.32 4.83
C LEU A 94 -2.32 -21.29 4.07
N HIS A 95 -1.62 -20.74 3.09
CA HIS A 95 -0.53 -21.44 2.41
C HIS A 95 0.46 -22.02 3.45
N PRO A 96 0.90 -23.28 3.32
CA PRO A 96 1.73 -23.93 4.33
C PRO A 96 2.97 -23.14 4.74
N ASP A 97 3.62 -22.46 3.79
CA ASP A 97 4.83 -21.68 4.03
C ASP A 97 4.60 -20.40 4.84
N LEU A 98 3.36 -19.89 4.89
CA LEU A 98 3.01 -18.71 5.66
C LEU A 98 2.75 -19.04 7.13
N ARG A 99 2.35 -20.28 7.45
CA ARG A 99 1.96 -20.69 8.82
C ARG A 99 3.06 -20.56 9.87
N LYS A 100 4.33 -20.53 9.44
CA LYS A 100 5.50 -20.45 10.32
C LYS A 100 6.16 -19.06 10.32
N ARG A 101 5.58 -18.08 9.63
CA ARG A 101 6.17 -16.75 9.55
C ARG A 101 5.81 -15.91 10.77
N ASP A 102 6.78 -15.12 11.22
CA ASP A 102 6.57 -14.12 12.27
C ASP A 102 6.04 -12.78 11.75
N SER A 103 5.96 -12.64 10.42
CA SER A 103 5.54 -11.45 9.70
C SER A 103 5.09 -11.84 8.30
N PHE A 104 4.04 -11.18 7.83
CA PHE A 104 3.41 -11.40 6.54
C PHE A 104 3.63 -10.24 5.57
N SER A 105 3.98 -9.07 6.10
CA SER A 105 4.21 -7.84 5.34
C SER A 105 5.46 -7.89 4.44
N GLN A 106 5.48 -7.06 3.39
CA GLN A 106 6.57 -7.05 2.40
C GLN A 106 7.88 -6.45 2.93
N TYR A 107 7.78 -5.36 3.70
CA TYR A 107 8.89 -4.52 4.16
C TYR A 107 8.97 -4.41 5.69
N GLY A 108 8.23 -5.24 6.44
CA GLY A 108 8.23 -5.25 7.90
C GLY A 108 7.29 -4.22 8.54
N GLN A 109 6.29 -3.75 7.79
CA GLN A 109 5.27 -2.81 8.25
C GLN A 109 4.53 -3.39 9.46
N ASP A 110 4.09 -4.66 9.39
CA ASP A 110 3.40 -5.34 10.48
C ASP A 110 4.26 -5.44 11.76
N LYS A 111 5.58 -5.62 11.65
CA LYS A 111 6.51 -5.61 12.79
C LYS A 111 6.63 -4.23 13.41
N TYR A 112 6.81 -3.19 12.59
CA TYR A 112 6.86 -1.81 13.07
C TYR A 112 5.57 -1.45 13.81
N LEU A 113 4.43 -1.77 13.20
CA LEU A 113 3.10 -1.51 13.75
C LEU A 113 2.81 -2.34 15.00
N THR A 114 3.34 -3.56 15.12
CA THR A 114 3.26 -4.36 16.36
C THR A 114 3.90 -3.62 17.52
N ASN A 115 5.06 -2.98 17.31
CA ASN A 115 5.69 -2.16 18.35
C ASN A 115 4.87 -0.89 18.64
N LEU A 116 4.31 -0.25 17.61
CA LEU A 116 3.51 0.97 17.75
C LEU A 116 2.20 0.73 18.53
N PHE A 117 1.47 -0.34 18.21
CA PHE A 117 0.23 -0.71 18.88
C PHE A 117 0.44 -1.45 20.20
N GLY A 118 1.65 -1.98 20.42
CA GLY A 118 2.01 -2.72 21.62
C GLY A 118 1.07 -3.88 21.90
N SER A 119 0.48 -3.90 23.09
CA SER A 119 -0.44 -4.97 23.53
C SER A 119 -1.89 -4.76 23.11
N LYS A 120 -2.20 -3.83 22.20
CA LYS A 120 -3.58 -3.57 21.76
C LYS A 120 -4.21 -4.83 21.15
N ARG A 121 -5.44 -5.12 21.56
CA ARG A 121 -6.25 -6.23 21.07
C ARG A 121 -7.60 -5.72 20.59
N ASN A 122 -8.30 -6.53 19.80
CA ASN A 122 -9.64 -6.23 19.30
C ASN A 122 -9.69 -4.93 18.48
N GLY A 123 -8.62 -4.63 17.74
CA GLY A 123 -8.63 -3.50 16.81
C GLY A 123 -9.36 -3.84 15.51
N PHE A 124 -9.71 -2.80 14.76
CA PHE A 124 -10.31 -2.90 13.45
C PHE A 124 -9.35 -2.38 12.38
N PHE A 125 -9.00 -3.21 11.40
CA PHE A 125 -8.16 -2.78 10.26
C PHE A 125 -8.98 -2.59 8.97
N VAL A 126 -8.44 -1.80 8.06
CA VAL A 126 -8.84 -1.78 6.64
C VAL A 126 -7.58 -2.01 5.80
N GLU A 127 -7.62 -2.94 4.85
CA GLU A 127 -6.54 -3.18 3.89
C GLU A 127 -7.11 -3.12 2.47
N ILE A 128 -6.61 -2.17 1.69
CA ILE A 128 -7.00 -1.95 0.29
C ILE A 128 -5.82 -2.36 -0.58
N GLY A 129 -6.12 -3.15 -1.62
CA GLY A 129 -5.09 -3.88 -2.35
C GLY A 129 -4.70 -5.16 -1.60
N ALA A 130 -5.70 -5.87 -1.07
CA ALA A 130 -5.47 -7.04 -0.24
C ALA A 130 -4.89 -8.24 -1.00
N TYR A 131 -4.78 -8.17 -2.33
CA TYR A 131 -4.17 -9.18 -3.19
C TYR A 131 -4.78 -10.58 -2.93
N ASP A 132 -3.97 -11.59 -2.59
CA ASP A 132 -4.43 -12.95 -2.30
C ASP A 132 -4.97 -13.12 -0.86
N GLY A 133 -4.93 -12.06 -0.06
CA GLY A 133 -5.41 -12.01 1.31
C GLY A 133 -4.45 -12.55 2.37
N GLN A 134 -3.26 -13.03 2.01
CA GLN A 134 -2.33 -13.66 2.95
C GLN A 134 -0.86 -13.29 2.72
N SER A 135 -0.44 -13.19 1.46
CA SER A 135 0.91 -12.82 1.05
C SER A 135 1.04 -11.31 1.09
N LEU A 136 2.15 -10.82 1.62
CA LEU A 136 2.41 -9.38 1.74
C LEU A 136 1.42 -8.62 2.63
N SER A 137 0.49 -9.31 3.29
CA SER A 137 -0.55 -8.65 4.07
C SER A 137 0.04 -7.92 5.27
N ASN A 138 -0.32 -6.65 5.40
CA ASN A 138 0.05 -5.83 6.54
C ASN A 138 -0.86 -6.06 7.75
N THR A 139 -1.99 -6.76 7.57
CA THR A 139 -3.02 -6.90 8.62
C THR A 139 -3.13 -8.31 9.21
N LEU A 140 -2.72 -9.35 8.46
CA LEU A 140 -2.89 -10.75 8.87
C LEU A 140 -2.23 -11.06 10.23
N LEU A 141 -1.09 -10.42 10.53
CA LEU A 141 -0.40 -10.60 11.80
C LEU A 141 -1.28 -10.18 13.00
N PHE A 142 -1.98 -9.06 12.90
CA PHE A 142 -2.83 -8.52 13.96
C PHE A 142 -4.08 -9.38 14.17
N GLU A 143 -4.64 -9.89 13.09
CA GLU A 143 -5.76 -10.82 13.14
C GLU A 143 -5.38 -12.09 13.92
N MET A 144 -4.26 -12.71 13.57
CA MET A 144 -3.79 -13.96 14.17
C MET A 144 -3.28 -13.80 15.61
N LYS A 145 -2.53 -12.74 15.91
CA LYS A 145 -1.82 -12.58 17.19
C LYS A 145 -2.56 -11.68 18.19
N ASN A 146 -3.38 -10.75 17.71
CA ASN A 146 -3.99 -9.70 18.54
C ASN A 146 -5.52 -9.77 18.61
N ASN A 147 -6.15 -10.77 17.98
CA ASN A 147 -7.61 -10.89 17.88
C ASN A 147 -8.24 -9.64 17.24
N TRP A 148 -7.55 -9.05 16.27
CA TRP A 148 -8.12 -7.98 15.47
C TRP A 148 -9.08 -8.60 14.45
N THR A 149 -10.00 -7.77 13.97
CA THR A 149 -10.81 -8.06 12.77
C THR A 149 -10.72 -6.85 11.85
N GLY A 150 -11.38 -6.87 10.71
CA GLY A 150 -11.25 -5.76 9.78
C GLY A 150 -11.94 -5.99 8.45
N LEU A 151 -11.53 -5.22 7.46
CA LEU A 151 -12.05 -5.25 6.11
C LEU A 151 -10.91 -5.37 5.10
N LEU A 152 -10.98 -6.38 4.24
CA LEU A 152 -10.15 -6.52 3.05
C LEU A 152 -10.91 -6.04 1.82
N ILE A 153 -10.28 -5.20 1.01
CA ILE A 153 -10.85 -4.68 -0.24
C ILE A 153 -9.89 -5.03 -1.38
N GLU A 154 -10.41 -5.72 -2.38
CA GLU A 154 -9.66 -6.12 -3.56
C GLU A 154 -10.54 -5.97 -4.81
N ALA A 155 -10.08 -5.19 -5.78
CA ALA A 155 -10.84 -4.91 -7.00
C ALA A 155 -10.73 -6.05 -8.02
N ASN A 156 -9.57 -6.73 -8.08
CA ASN A 156 -9.34 -7.84 -8.99
C ASN A 156 -10.17 -9.07 -8.55
N PRO A 157 -11.20 -9.48 -9.30
CA PRO A 157 -12.07 -10.59 -8.90
C PRO A 157 -11.34 -11.94 -8.78
N HIS A 158 -10.25 -12.12 -9.53
CA HIS A 158 -9.43 -13.34 -9.42
C HIS A 158 -8.68 -13.36 -8.09
N MET A 159 -8.07 -12.25 -7.69
CA MET A 159 -7.39 -12.13 -6.40
C MET A 159 -8.39 -12.24 -5.24
N PHE A 160 -9.56 -11.61 -5.38
CA PHE A 160 -10.63 -11.74 -4.39
C PHE A 160 -11.10 -13.19 -4.17
N SER A 161 -11.14 -14.01 -5.22
CA SER A 161 -11.48 -15.43 -5.05
C SER A 161 -10.46 -16.19 -4.16
N LEU A 162 -9.19 -15.78 -4.21
CA LEU A 162 -8.16 -16.30 -3.31
C LEU A 162 -8.39 -15.81 -1.88
N ILE A 163 -8.68 -14.52 -1.67
CA ILE A 163 -9.05 -13.97 -0.35
C ILE A 163 -10.17 -14.78 0.30
N ALA A 164 -11.24 -15.04 -0.45
CA ALA A 164 -12.38 -15.82 0.02
C ALA A 164 -11.98 -17.25 0.44
N SER A 165 -11.04 -17.87 -0.29
CA SER A 165 -10.55 -19.22 0.00
C SER A 165 -9.71 -19.31 1.29
N VAL A 166 -8.99 -18.24 1.66
CA VAL A 166 -8.18 -18.20 2.88
C VAL A 166 -9.04 -18.22 4.15
N ASN A 167 -10.27 -17.69 4.07
CA ASN A 167 -11.27 -17.72 5.16
C ASN A 167 -10.78 -17.04 6.46
N ARG A 168 -10.20 -15.85 6.31
CA ARG A 168 -9.76 -14.97 7.40
C ARG A 168 -10.93 -14.55 8.31
N ASN A 169 -10.67 -14.30 9.59
CA ASN A 169 -11.63 -13.78 10.57
C ASN A 169 -11.88 -12.26 10.38
N CYS A 170 -12.28 -11.89 9.18
CA CYS A 170 -12.53 -10.51 8.80
C CYS A 170 -13.58 -10.42 7.68
N TYR A 171 -14.06 -9.21 7.44
CA TYR A 171 -14.85 -8.90 6.26
C TYR A 171 -13.95 -8.84 5.02
N ALA A 172 -14.51 -9.20 3.88
CA ALA A 172 -13.88 -8.98 2.58
C ALA A 172 -14.92 -8.57 1.53
N ILE A 173 -14.55 -7.71 0.60
CA ILE A 173 -15.44 -7.26 -0.49
C ILE A 173 -14.67 -7.12 -1.82
N ASN A 174 -15.27 -7.62 -2.91
CA ASN A 174 -14.76 -7.37 -4.26
C ASN A 174 -15.33 -6.05 -4.78
N CYS A 175 -14.64 -4.96 -4.52
CA CYS A 175 -14.98 -3.65 -5.05
C CYS A 175 -13.75 -2.78 -5.21
N CYS A 176 -13.91 -1.66 -5.90
CA CYS A 176 -13.02 -0.52 -5.78
C CYS A 176 -13.57 0.49 -4.79
N LEU A 177 -12.73 1.43 -4.34
CA LEU A 177 -13.22 2.62 -3.65
C LEU A 177 -13.21 3.83 -4.58
N GLY A 178 -14.15 4.74 -4.34
CA GLY A 178 -14.23 6.00 -5.05
C GLY A 178 -15.25 6.94 -4.42
N TYR A 179 -15.31 8.15 -4.96
CA TYR A 179 -16.24 9.20 -4.51
C TYR A 179 -17.71 8.83 -4.69
N THR A 180 -18.02 8.03 -5.70
CA THR A 180 -19.38 7.68 -6.10
C THR A 180 -19.52 6.18 -6.25
N ASN A 181 -20.76 5.70 -6.12
CA ASN A 181 -21.12 4.30 -6.34
C ASN A 181 -21.18 3.94 -7.84
N THR A 182 -20.10 4.25 -8.56
CA THR A 182 -19.93 4.04 -10.00
C THR A 182 -18.92 2.93 -10.25
N SER A 183 -19.00 2.27 -11.40
CA SER A 183 -18.02 1.26 -11.78
C SER A 183 -16.81 1.86 -12.49
N LEU A 184 -15.64 1.29 -12.24
CA LEU A 184 -14.39 1.63 -12.94
C LEU A 184 -13.86 0.41 -13.70
N THR A 185 -13.18 0.67 -14.81
CA THR A 185 -12.46 -0.37 -15.57
C THR A 185 -11.06 -0.54 -15.02
N PHE A 186 -10.64 -1.79 -14.84
CA PHE A 186 -9.33 -2.18 -14.36
C PHE A 186 -8.62 -3.05 -15.39
N THR A 187 -7.32 -2.82 -15.58
CA THR A 187 -6.43 -3.73 -16.29
C THR A 187 -5.80 -4.71 -15.30
N LEU A 188 -5.95 -6.01 -15.56
CA LEU A 188 -5.46 -7.08 -14.69
C LEU A 188 -3.97 -7.36 -14.92
N ALA A 189 -3.19 -7.34 -13.85
CA ALA A 189 -1.75 -7.61 -13.86
C ALA A 189 -1.27 -8.22 -12.52
N GLY A 190 -2.03 -9.18 -11.97
CA GLY A 190 -1.72 -9.77 -10.67
C GLY A 190 -1.67 -8.71 -9.56
N VAL A 191 -0.57 -8.66 -8.80
CA VAL A 191 -0.32 -7.65 -7.76
C VAL A 191 -0.31 -6.22 -8.31
N LEU A 192 0.03 -6.04 -9.60
CA LEU A 192 0.11 -4.71 -10.25
C LEU A 192 -1.20 -4.26 -10.90
N SER A 193 -2.33 -4.90 -10.59
CA SER A 193 -3.62 -4.57 -11.22
C SER A 193 -4.04 -3.13 -10.87
N SER A 194 -4.55 -2.37 -11.84
CA SER A 194 -4.83 -0.94 -11.65
C SER A 194 -6.09 -0.48 -12.38
N ALA A 195 -6.76 0.54 -11.84
CA ALA A 195 -7.86 1.23 -12.49
C ALA A 195 -7.37 2.08 -13.67
N ASP A 196 -7.97 1.92 -14.85
CA ASP A 196 -7.55 2.60 -16.08
C ASP A 196 -7.78 4.12 -16.02
N ALA A 197 -8.76 4.56 -15.23
CA ALA A 197 -9.12 5.96 -15.10
C ALA A 197 -8.10 6.79 -14.28
N VAL A 198 -7.31 6.14 -13.43
CA VAL A 198 -6.40 6.82 -12.47
C VAL A 198 -4.96 6.30 -12.54
N ILE A 199 -4.67 5.31 -13.38
CA ILE A 199 -3.32 4.78 -13.58
C ILE A 199 -2.33 5.86 -14.05
N THR A 200 -1.15 5.88 -13.44
CA THR A 200 -0.09 6.80 -13.84
C THR A 200 0.77 6.24 -14.98
N ALA A 201 1.56 7.11 -15.62
CA ALA A 201 2.54 6.68 -16.60
C ALA A 201 3.65 5.79 -15.99
N GLN A 202 4.05 6.07 -14.74
CA GLN A 202 5.06 5.30 -14.02
C GLN A 202 4.57 3.87 -13.79
N HIS A 203 3.34 3.70 -13.29
CA HIS A 203 2.78 2.37 -13.04
C HIS A 203 2.57 1.59 -14.34
N ARG A 204 2.09 2.26 -15.40
CA ARG A 204 1.96 1.63 -16.73
C ARG A 204 3.30 1.09 -17.25
N ASN A 205 4.40 1.81 -17.00
CA ASN A 205 5.74 1.36 -17.38
C ASN A 205 6.19 0.15 -16.53
N ARG A 206 5.88 0.13 -15.23
CA ARG A 206 6.15 -1.00 -14.34
C ARG A 206 5.47 -2.27 -14.84
N ILE A 207 4.15 -2.23 -15.08
CA ILE A 207 3.37 -3.34 -15.66
C ILE A 207 4.05 -3.89 -16.93
N ASN A 208 4.43 -3.00 -17.85
CA ASN A 208 5.08 -3.40 -19.11
C ASN A 208 6.45 -4.05 -18.88
N SER A 209 7.25 -3.52 -17.96
CA SER A 209 8.59 -4.04 -17.65
C SER A 209 8.55 -5.40 -16.95
N GLU A 210 7.51 -5.65 -16.17
CA GLU A 210 7.34 -6.86 -15.36
C GLU A 210 6.47 -7.93 -16.04
N ARG A 211 6.04 -7.71 -17.28
CA ARG A 211 5.20 -8.65 -18.05
C ARG A 211 5.66 -10.10 -17.99
N ILE A 212 6.98 -10.34 -17.95
CA ILE A 212 7.55 -11.69 -17.90
C ILE A 212 7.18 -12.46 -16.62
N ASN A 213 6.94 -11.75 -15.52
CA ASN A 213 6.52 -12.32 -14.23
C ASN A 213 5.09 -12.88 -14.31
N PHE A 214 4.28 -12.37 -15.25
CA PHE A 214 2.88 -12.76 -15.44
C PHE A 214 2.67 -13.69 -16.64
N LYS A 215 3.73 -14.25 -17.22
CA LYS A 215 3.64 -15.09 -18.44
C LYS A 215 2.67 -16.28 -18.33
N ASN A 216 2.44 -16.79 -17.11
CA ASN A 216 1.55 -17.92 -16.84
C ASN A 216 0.15 -17.47 -16.37
N ASP A 217 -0.04 -16.18 -16.13
CA ASP A 217 -1.34 -15.62 -15.74
C ASP A 217 -2.21 -15.44 -16.99
N LYS A 218 -3.22 -16.30 -17.13
CA LYS A 218 -4.19 -16.28 -18.24
C LYS A 218 -5.11 -15.06 -18.21
N THR A 219 -5.08 -14.26 -17.16
CA THR A 219 -5.88 -13.06 -16.96
C THR A 219 -5.10 -11.78 -17.26
N TYR A 220 -3.77 -11.88 -17.40
CA TYR A 220 -2.89 -10.75 -17.67
C TYR A 220 -3.37 -9.91 -18.86
N ASN A 221 -3.38 -8.59 -18.67
CA ASN A 221 -3.79 -7.56 -19.64
C ASN A 221 -5.25 -7.66 -20.10
N LYS A 222 -6.10 -8.46 -19.44
CA LYS A 222 -7.56 -8.38 -19.60
C LYS A 222 -8.11 -7.22 -18.80
N THR A 223 -9.24 -6.69 -19.23
CA THR A 223 -9.96 -5.65 -18.53
C THR A 223 -11.19 -6.19 -17.82
N VAL A 224 -11.47 -5.69 -16.62
CA VAL A 224 -12.71 -5.98 -15.88
C VAL A 224 -13.36 -4.68 -15.43
N THR A 225 -14.69 -4.67 -15.34
CA THR A 225 -15.43 -3.54 -14.78
C THR A 225 -15.83 -3.90 -13.35
N VAL A 226 -15.39 -3.11 -12.38
CA VAL A 226 -15.58 -3.35 -10.96
C VAL A 226 -16.46 -2.25 -10.39
N GLN A 227 -17.47 -2.61 -9.60
CA GLN A 227 -18.30 -1.65 -8.89
C GLN A 227 -17.47 -0.97 -7.80
N CYS A 228 -17.51 0.36 -7.72
CA CYS A 228 -16.93 1.07 -6.57
C CYS A 228 -17.99 1.41 -5.53
N TYR A 229 -17.58 1.47 -4.27
CA TYR A 229 -18.36 2.00 -3.16
C TYR A 229 -17.58 3.10 -2.42
N SER A 230 -18.29 3.99 -1.73
CA SER A 230 -17.61 4.84 -0.74
C SER A 230 -17.14 3.99 0.44
N LEU A 231 -15.99 4.33 1.04
CA LEU A 231 -15.52 3.64 2.25
C LEU A 231 -16.55 3.72 3.38
N LEU A 232 -17.19 4.88 3.52
CA LEU A 232 -18.19 5.12 4.54
C LEU A 232 -19.38 4.16 4.42
N ASP A 233 -19.90 3.96 3.21
CA ASP A 233 -21.05 3.06 3.00
C ASP A 233 -20.71 1.62 3.42
N VAL A 234 -19.50 1.15 3.08
CA VAL A 234 -19.04 -0.20 3.44
C VAL A 234 -18.87 -0.33 4.96
N LEU A 235 -18.19 0.64 5.60
CA LEU A 235 -17.97 0.63 7.05
C LEU A 235 -19.29 0.72 7.83
N VAL A 236 -20.25 1.52 7.37
CA VAL A 236 -21.60 1.61 7.97
C VAL A 236 -22.35 0.28 7.88
N VAL A 237 -22.25 -0.44 6.75
CA VAL A 237 -22.85 -1.78 6.62
C VAL A 237 -22.23 -2.77 7.59
N ILE A 238 -20.92 -2.68 7.83
CA ILE A 238 -20.19 -3.48 8.82
C ILE A 238 -20.57 -3.08 10.26
N GLY A 239 -20.98 -1.84 10.48
CA GLY A 239 -21.36 -1.32 11.80
C GLY A 239 -20.21 -0.66 12.56
N THR A 240 -19.19 -0.17 11.86
CA THR A 240 -18.10 0.62 12.46
C THR A 240 -17.82 1.89 11.66
N LYS A 241 -17.20 2.87 12.30
CA LYS A 241 -16.54 4.02 11.62
C LYS A 241 -15.14 4.28 12.17
N LYS A 242 -14.69 3.43 13.10
CA LYS A 242 -13.38 3.49 13.73
C LYS A 242 -12.47 2.47 13.05
N VAL A 243 -11.32 2.94 12.59
CA VAL A 243 -10.26 2.11 12.01
C VAL A 243 -8.99 2.37 12.80
N ASP A 244 -8.47 1.33 13.44
CA ASP A 244 -7.22 1.42 14.20
C ASP A 244 -6.01 1.41 13.27
N TYR A 245 -6.09 0.66 12.16
CA TYR A 245 -5.03 0.58 11.17
C TYR A 245 -5.57 0.53 9.74
N PHE A 246 -5.04 1.38 8.86
CA PHE A 246 -5.42 1.47 7.46
C PHE A 246 -4.20 1.23 6.57
N SER A 247 -4.20 0.13 5.81
CA SER A 247 -3.17 -0.20 4.82
C SER A 247 -3.69 0.17 3.42
N LEU A 248 -2.96 1.02 2.72
CA LEU A 248 -3.31 1.51 1.39
C LEU A 248 -2.17 1.27 0.40
N ASP A 249 -2.34 0.28 -0.46
CA ASP A 249 -1.40 -0.09 -1.51
C ASP A 249 -2.21 -0.44 -2.76
N VAL A 250 -2.39 0.53 -3.66
CA VAL A 250 -3.28 0.39 -4.83
C VAL A 250 -2.58 0.83 -6.12
N GLU A 251 -1.25 0.71 -6.12
CA GLU A 251 -0.38 0.80 -7.27
C GLU A 251 -0.51 2.15 -8.03
N GLY A 252 -0.56 3.25 -7.27
CA GLY A 252 -0.53 4.63 -7.79
C GLY A 252 -1.83 5.42 -7.67
N ALA A 253 -2.90 4.80 -7.16
CA ALA A 253 -4.18 5.46 -6.94
C ALA A 253 -4.37 5.98 -5.50
N GLU A 254 -3.33 5.98 -4.67
CA GLU A 254 -3.42 6.23 -3.23
C GLU A 254 -4.02 7.60 -2.94
N LEU A 255 -3.54 8.65 -3.61
CA LEU A 255 -4.06 10.00 -3.42
C LEU A 255 -5.55 10.11 -3.78
N TYR A 256 -5.99 9.45 -4.86
CA TYR A 256 -7.41 9.42 -5.25
C TYR A 256 -8.28 8.79 -4.16
N ILE A 257 -7.80 7.70 -3.54
CA ILE A 257 -8.52 7.03 -2.45
C ILE A 257 -8.54 7.91 -1.19
N LEU A 258 -7.41 8.53 -0.83
CA LEU A 258 -7.31 9.42 0.33
C LEU A 258 -8.26 10.63 0.22
N GLU A 259 -8.38 11.23 -0.96
CA GLU A 259 -9.29 12.33 -1.21
C GLU A 259 -10.77 11.90 -1.18
N ALA A 260 -11.06 10.62 -1.44
CA ALA A 260 -12.41 10.05 -1.39
C ALA A 260 -12.89 9.63 0.01
N ILE A 261 -12.00 9.62 1.02
CA ILE A 261 -12.36 9.31 2.41
C ILE A 261 -13.21 10.45 3.00
N ASP A 262 -14.31 10.10 3.66
CA ASP A 262 -15.06 11.06 4.48
C ASP A 262 -14.40 11.24 5.85
N TRP A 263 -13.41 12.12 5.91
CA TRP A 263 -12.60 12.42 7.10
C TRP A 263 -13.39 13.01 8.28
N ASN A 264 -14.63 13.46 8.06
CA ASN A 264 -15.50 13.96 9.14
C ASN A 264 -16.22 12.81 9.86
N GLN A 265 -16.43 11.69 9.17
CA GLN A 265 -17.20 10.57 9.69
C GLN A 265 -16.34 9.35 10.04
N ILE A 266 -15.22 9.16 9.35
CA ILE A 266 -14.34 8.00 9.52
C ILE A 266 -13.14 8.41 10.37
N ASP A 267 -12.95 7.72 11.49
CA ASP A 267 -11.85 7.97 12.41
C ASP A 267 -10.76 6.92 12.26
N ILE A 268 -9.60 7.32 11.76
CA ILE A 268 -8.48 6.43 11.46
C ILE A 268 -7.27 6.78 12.35
N ASP A 269 -6.72 5.81 13.08
CA ASP A 269 -5.61 6.06 14.02
C ASP A 269 -4.23 6.07 13.33
N VAL A 270 -3.98 5.09 12.45
CA VAL A 270 -2.68 4.86 11.81
C VAL A 270 -2.87 4.43 10.36
N PHE A 271 -2.04 4.98 9.47
CA PHE A 271 -1.95 4.58 8.08
C PHE A 271 -0.59 3.98 7.76
N THR A 272 -0.58 3.00 6.87
CA THR A 272 0.55 2.67 5.98
C THR A 272 0.07 2.97 4.57
N ILE A 273 0.85 3.72 3.80
CA ILE A 273 0.48 4.16 2.45
C ILE A 273 1.65 3.89 1.52
N GLU A 274 1.42 3.23 0.38
CA GLU A 274 2.41 3.16 -0.71
C GLU A 274 2.65 4.58 -1.24
N THR A 275 3.90 5.00 -1.29
CA THR A 275 4.29 6.37 -1.66
C THR A 275 5.34 6.42 -2.75
N ASP A 276 5.53 5.33 -3.50
CA ASP A 276 6.38 5.31 -4.69
C ASP A 276 5.94 6.34 -5.75
N GLN A 277 4.69 6.77 -5.66
CA GLN A 277 4.07 7.75 -6.53
C GLN A 277 3.45 8.88 -5.71
N HIS A 278 3.58 10.11 -6.19
CA HIS A 278 2.95 11.29 -5.57
C HIS A 278 3.28 11.54 -4.08
N ARG A 279 4.40 11.00 -3.56
CA ARG A 279 4.81 11.12 -2.15
C ARG A 279 4.64 12.52 -1.55
N ASP A 280 5.17 13.56 -2.21
CA ASP A 280 5.10 14.93 -1.69
C ASP A 280 3.65 15.41 -1.50
N LYS A 281 2.74 15.03 -2.40
CA LYS A 281 1.32 15.35 -2.30
C LYS A 281 0.67 14.59 -1.17
N ILE A 282 0.95 13.30 -1.03
CA ILE A 282 0.45 12.45 0.06
C ILE A 282 0.93 12.98 1.41
N MET A 283 2.22 13.33 1.52
CA MET A 283 2.81 13.90 2.74
C MET A 283 2.12 15.21 3.14
N SER A 284 1.86 16.11 2.19
CA SER A 284 1.11 17.35 2.45
C SER A 284 -0.32 17.04 2.88
N PHE A 285 -1.01 16.19 2.12
CA PHE A 285 -2.40 15.82 2.36
C PHE A 285 -2.60 15.24 3.77
N MET A 286 -1.77 14.27 4.16
CA MET A 286 -1.83 13.64 5.47
C MET A 286 -1.54 14.63 6.60
N LYS A 287 -0.58 15.54 6.40
CA LYS A 287 -0.28 16.61 7.37
C LYS A 287 -1.48 17.54 7.56
N ASP A 288 -2.12 17.94 6.47
CA ASP A 288 -3.28 18.85 6.49
C ASP A 288 -4.49 18.20 7.16
N HIS A 289 -4.61 16.87 7.11
CA HIS A 289 -5.63 16.08 7.82
C HIS A 289 -5.22 15.68 9.24
N GLY A 290 -4.18 16.31 9.81
CA GLY A 290 -3.83 16.15 11.22
C GLY A 290 -3.01 14.89 11.54
N TYR A 291 -2.35 14.29 10.56
CA TYR A 291 -1.44 13.17 10.78
C TYR A 291 0.02 13.63 10.93
N LYS A 292 0.80 12.84 11.67
CA LYS A 292 2.26 12.95 11.72
C LYS A 292 2.86 11.77 10.95
N TRP A 293 3.86 12.05 10.14
CA TRP A 293 4.72 11.02 9.57
C TRP A 293 5.58 10.39 10.67
N LEU A 294 5.72 9.08 10.65
CA LEU A 294 6.48 8.31 11.65
C LEU A 294 7.76 7.74 11.07
N THR A 295 7.67 7.03 9.95
CA THR A 295 8.79 6.36 9.31
C THR A 295 8.48 6.07 7.85
N HIS A 296 9.54 5.78 7.10
CA HIS A 296 9.49 5.28 5.73
C HIS A 296 10.09 3.86 5.70
N LEU A 297 9.40 2.92 5.06
CA LEU A 297 9.79 1.52 4.91
C LEU A 297 9.74 1.14 3.43
N GLN A 298 10.86 1.34 2.73
CA GLN A 298 10.99 1.11 1.29
C GLN A 298 9.99 1.91 0.45
N GLY A 299 8.90 1.32 -0.06
CA GLY A 299 7.91 2.07 -0.84
C GLY A 299 6.91 2.84 0.04
N ASP A 300 6.86 2.54 1.33
CA ASP A 300 5.71 2.93 2.16
C ASP A 300 6.06 3.97 3.21
N ASP A 301 5.11 4.86 3.47
CA ASP A 301 5.15 5.76 4.61
C ASP A 301 4.10 5.40 5.65
N ILE A 302 4.49 5.46 6.93
CA ILE A 302 3.59 5.24 8.05
C ILE A 302 3.25 6.58 8.69
N PHE A 303 1.96 6.83 8.87
CA PHE A 303 1.40 8.02 9.49
C PHE A 303 0.56 7.66 10.71
N SER A 304 0.55 8.53 11.72
CA SER A 304 -0.32 8.36 12.88
C SER A 304 -1.06 9.66 13.16
N LYS A 305 -2.33 9.55 13.55
CA LYS A 305 -3.15 10.69 13.93
C LYS A 305 -2.48 11.43 15.08
N ARG A 306 -2.40 12.77 15.00
CA ARG A 306 -1.94 13.56 16.14
C ARG A 306 -2.97 13.42 17.26
N ARG A 307 -2.49 13.04 18.43
CA ARG A 307 -3.23 13.17 19.67
C ARG A 307 -2.58 14.35 20.37
N ASP A 308 -3.32 15.44 20.44
CA ASP A 308 -2.92 16.66 21.17
C ASP A 308 -2.73 16.35 22.67
#